data_AF-A0A9E5DL73-F1
#
_entry.id   AF-A0A9E5DL73-F1
#
_cell.length_a   1.000
_cell.length_b   1.000
_cell.length_c   1.000
_cell.angle_alpha   90.00
_cell.angle_beta   90.00
_cell.angle_gamma   90.00
#
_symmetry.space_group_name_H-M   'P 1'
#
loop_
_entity.id
_entity.type
_entity.pdbx_description
1 polymer ?
#
loop_
_entity_poly.entity_id
_entity_poly.type
_entity_poly.pdbx_seq_one_letter_code
_entity_poly.pdbx_strand_id
1 'polypeptide(L)'
;MIGKGTHIVDCRVAMGMGEGGGIAQRGTFAQSGSDVLTIAMSPGRRHITKPVCEITFALREANIMTSTLVLNAGAGVPHDAPAAGGGSLFGLTPTEIEQINMHKLILVHLGGVKHHIVYKARLILRHVEKPCVIICEYPVDFEDFAKIGVKTKAVMPDEPKTKGEIVDIISGVIRGETSPQEKLDEIIRKVRLALGGA
;
A
#
# COMPACT_ATOMS: atom_id res chain seq x y z
N MET A 1 16.06 -10.64 21.54
CA MET A 1 16.00 -12.11 21.41
C MET A 1 16.47 -12.43 19.99
N ILE A 2 17.63 -13.08 19.82
CA ILE A 2 18.13 -13.49 18.50
C ILE A 2 17.58 -14.90 18.25
N GLY A 3 16.57 -15.01 17.39
CA GLY A 3 15.96 -16.27 17.00
C GLY A 3 15.07 -16.06 15.78
N LYS A 4 15.08 -17.00 14.83
CA LYS A 4 14.19 -16.96 13.66
C LYS A 4 12.76 -17.22 14.14
N GLY A 5 11.85 -16.27 13.90
CA GLY A 5 10.42 -16.47 14.11
C GLY A 5 9.81 -17.25 12.93
N THR A 6 9.02 -18.27 13.22
CA THR A 6 8.20 -18.93 12.18
C THR A 6 6.96 -18.08 11.93
N HIS A 7 6.76 -17.65 10.69
CA HIS A 7 5.57 -16.92 10.27
C HIS A 7 4.74 -17.80 9.35
N ILE A 8 3.50 -18.08 9.74
CA ILE A 8 2.52 -18.73 8.87
C ILE A 8 1.82 -17.63 8.09
N VAL A 9 1.79 -17.77 6.76
CA VAL A 9 1.13 -16.84 5.85
C VAL A 9 0.28 -17.66 4.91
N ASP A 10 -1.03 -17.43 4.93
CA ASP A 10 -1.90 -17.94 3.89
C ASP A 10 -1.89 -16.97 2.71
N CYS A 11 -1.02 -17.23 1.74
CA CYS A 11 -0.70 -16.26 0.69
C CYS A 11 -1.83 -16.05 -0.33
N ARG A 12 -2.81 -16.96 -0.47
CA ARG A 12 -3.78 -16.89 -1.57
C ARG A 12 -5.17 -17.43 -1.21
N VAL A 13 -6.20 -16.64 -1.51
CA VAL A 13 -7.61 -17.09 -1.44
C VAL A 13 -8.02 -17.88 -2.69
N ALA A 14 -7.40 -17.61 -3.85
CA ALA A 14 -7.70 -18.27 -5.13
C ALA A 14 -6.49 -18.22 -6.10
N MET A 15 -6.55 -18.99 -7.20
CA MET A 15 -5.53 -18.97 -8.27
C MET A 15 -5.47 -17.60 -8.95
N GLY A 16 -4.27 -17.01 -9.11
CA GLY A 16 -4.08 -15.69 -9.73
C GLY A 16 -4.18 -15.68 -11.28
N MET A 17 -4.14 -14.50 -11.90
CA MET A 17 -4.28 -14.31 -13.35
C MET A 17 -3.10 -13.54 -13.97
N GLY A 18 -2.56 -14.03 -15.10
CA GLY A 18 -1.53 -13.35 -15.91
C GLY A 18 -0.07 -13.58 -15.46
N GLU A 19 0.88 -12.92 -16.11
CA GLU A 19 2.29 -12.90 -15.68
C GLU A 19 2.41 -12.07 -14.39
N GLY A 20 2.88 -12.72 -13.32
CA GLY A 20 2.78 -12.21 -11.95
C GLY A 20 1.48 -12.62 -11.22
N GLY A 21 0.55 -13.26 -11.92
CA GLY A 21 -0.67 -13.89 -11.40
C GLY A 21 -0.45 -15.19 -10.62
N GLY A 22 0.72 -15.37 -10.02
CA GLY A 22 0.99 -16.53 -9.17
C GLY A 22 0.59 -16.32 -7.70
N ILE A 23 0.32 -15.09 -7.26
CA ILE A 23 0.50 -14.77 -5.84
C ILE A 23 -0.79 -14.41 -5.10
N ALA A 24 -1.74 -13.67 -5.69
CA ALA A 24 -3.02 -13.39 -5.02
C ALA A 24 -4.06 -12.77 -5.98
N GLN A 25 -5.32 -13.20 -5.88
CA GLN A 25 -6.45 -12.58 -6.58
C GLN A 25 -6.93 -11.32 -5.87
N ARG A 26 -7.76 -10.52 -6.56
CA ARG A 26 -8.52 -9.44 -5.94
C ARG A 26 -9.27 -9.96 -4.70
N GLY A 27 -9.26 -9.21 -3.61
CA GLY A 27 -9.89 -9.59 -2.33
C GLY A 27 -9.07 -10.54 -1.45
N THR A 28 -7.84 -10.90 -1.84
CA THR A 28 -6.98 -11.73 -0.99
C THR A 28 -6.55 -10.95 0.26
N PHE A 29 -6.82 -11.50 1.44
CA PHE A 29 -6.27 -11.03 2.70
C PHE A 29 -5.37 -12.11 3.31
N ALA A 30 -4.06 -11.96 3.12
CA ALA A 30 -3.04 -12.85 3.65
C ALA A 30 -2.60 -12.35 5.02
N GLN A 31 -3.24 -12.83 6.08
CA GLN A 31 -2.98 -12.37 7.43
C GLN A 31 -1.66 -12.94 7.97
N SER A 32 -0.82 -12.05 8.53
CA SER A 32 0.40 -12.39 9.24
C SER A 32 0.73 -11.28 10.25
N GLY A 33 0.10 -11.36 11.43
CA GLY A 33 0.21 -10.36 12.50
C GLY A 33 -0.52 -9.04 12.20
N SER A 34 -0.31 -8.03 13.04
CA SER A 34 -1.03 -6.75 13.00
C SER A 34 -0.14 -5.49 13.06
N ASP A 35 1.19 -5.63 12.95
CA ASP A 35 2.06 -4.46 12.95
C ASP A 35 1.91 -3.67 11.64
N VAL A 36 2.02 -4.36 10.51
CA VAL A 36 2.00 -3.73 9.18
C VAL A 36 0.98 -4.40 8.26
N LEU A 37 0.21 -3.61 7.50
CA LEU A 37 -0.57 -4.10 6.37
C LEU A 37 -0.02 -3.54 5.06
N THR A 38 0.43 -4.43 4.16
CA THR A 38 0.82 -4.05 2.80
C THR A 38 -0.36 -4.19 1.86
N ILE A 39 -0.80 -3.07 1.26
CA ILE A 39 -1.94 -2.99 0.36
C ILE A 39 -1.44 -3.03 -1.10
N ALA A 40 -1.96 -3.98 -1.86
CA ALA A 40 -1.74 -4.13 -3.30
C ALA A 40 -2.99 -3.76 -4.09
N MET A 41 -2.78 -3.25 -5.30
CA MET A 41 -3.87 -3.04 -6.26
C MET A 41 -4.35 -4.38 -6.85
N SER A 42 -5.63 -4.46 -7.23
CA SER A 42 -6.18 -5.65 -7.89
C SER A 42 -5.39 -5.97 -9.16
N PRO A 43 -5.01 -7.24 -9.36
CA PRO A 43 -4.28 -7.65 -10.55
C PRO A 43 -5.14 -7.52 -11.80
N GLY A 44 -4.48 -7.27 -12.93
CA GLY A 44 -5.08 -7.20 -14.25
C GLY A 44 -3.99 -7.07 -15.31
N ARG A 45 -4.35 -6.94 -16.59
CA ARG A 45 -3.37 -6.85 -17.70
C ARG A 45 -2.25 -5.82 -17.49
N ARG A 46 -2.53 -4.74 -16.76
CA ARG A 46 -1.59 -3.64 -16.48
C ARG A 46 -1.24 -3.49 -14.99
N HIS A 47 -1.83 -4.32 -14.12
CA HIS A 47 -1.61 -4.29 -12.69
C HIS A 47 -1.01 -5.62 -12.27
N ILE A 48 0.29 -5.62 -12.03
CA ILE A 48 1.04 -6.77 -11.59
C ILE A 48 1.33 -6.55 -10.10
N THR A 49 1.08 -7.56 -9.26
CA THR A 49 1.23 -7.45 -7.80
C THR A 49 2.70 -7.48 -7.35
N LYS A 50 3.63 -7.88 -8.22
CA LYS A 50 5.07 -7.66 -8.01
C LYS A 50 5.38 -6.15 -7.97
N PRO A 51 6.13 -5.64 -6.98
CA PRO A 51 6.98 -6.35 -6.02
C PRO A 51 6.42 -6.46 -4.60
N VAL A 52 5.09 -6.36 -4.38
CA VAL A 52 4.49 -6.43 -3.02
C VAL A 52 4.93 -7.66 -2.23
N CYS A 53 5.16 -8.78 -2.93
CA CYS A 53 5.60 -10.01 -2.32
C CYS A 53 7.06 -9.94 -1.85
N GLU A 54 7.94 -9.31 -2.63
CA GLU A 54 9.34 -9.05 -2.25
C GLU A 54 9.40 -8.08 -1.07
N ILE A 55 8.55 -7.04 -1.08
CA ILE A 55 8.42 -6.08 0.02
C ILE A 55 8.01 -6.81 1.31
N THR A 56 6.94 -7.59 1.27
CA THR A 56 6.47 -8.30 2.48
C THR A 56 7.42 -9.41 2.92
N PHE A 57 8.16 -10.03 2.01
CA PHE A 57 9.22 -10.98 2.35
C PHE A 57 10.37 -10.28 3.07
N ALA A 58 10.90 -9.19 2.52
CA ALA A 58 11.99 -8.41 3.12
C ALA A 58 11.63 -7.86 4.51
N LEU A 59 10.38 -7.38 4.69
CA LEU A 59 9.88 -6.97 5.99
C LEU A 59 9.86 -8.12 7.02
N ARG A 60 9.43 -9.32 6.61
CA ARG A 60 9.44 -10.51 7.48
C ARG A 60 10.86 -10.95 7.83
N GLU A 61 11.79 -10.94 6.88
CA GLU A 61 13.21 -11.20 7.15
C GLU A 61 13.80 -10.20 8.15
N ALA A 62 13.30 -8.95 8.12
CA ALA A 62 13.64 -7.90 9.08
C ALA A 62 12.91 -8.01 10.42
N ASN A 63 12.18 -9.10 10.68
CA ASN A 63 11.33 -9.36 11.86
C ASN A 63 10.19 -8.35 12.06
N ILE A 64 9.61 -7.86 10.95
CA ILE A 64 8.44 -6.98 10.97
C ILE A 64 7.21 -7.79 10.53
N MET A 65 6.24 -7.95 11.43
CA MET A 65 5.01 -8.69 11.15
C MET A 65 4.18 -7.93 10.11
N THR A 66 4.03 -8.50 8.91
CA THR A 66 3.25 -7.87 7.84
C THR A 66 2.22 -8.80 7.22
N SER A 67 0.96 -8.37 7.28
CA SER A 67 -0.15 -8.90 6.49
C SER A 67 -0.17 -8.28 5.09
N THR A 68 -0.86 -8.90 4.15
CA THR A 68 -1.08 -8.37 2.80
C THR A 68 -2.55 -8.33 2.45
N LEU A 69 -3.01 -7.21 1.89
CA LEU A 69 -4.36 -7.05 1.36
C LEU A 69 -4.28 -6.70 -0.13
N VAL A 70 -4.83 -7.56 -0.99
CA VAL A 70 -5.06 -7.23 -2.40
C VAL A 70 -6.48 -6.72 -2.54
N LEU A 71 -6.63 -5.46 -2.91
CA LEU A 71 -7.95 -4.84 -2.99
C LEU A 71 -8.86 -5.55 -4.00
N ASN A 72 -10.15 -5.55 -3.75
CA ASN A 72 -11.21 -6.00 -4.66
C ASN A 72 -11.38 -5.03 -5.83
N ALA A 73 -11.40 -3.72 -5.54
CA ALA A 73 -11.58 -2.63 -6.50
C ALA A 73 -10.36 -1.69 -6.51
N GLY A 74 -9.18 -2.25 -6.82
CA GLY A 74 -7.90 -1.52 -6.88
C GLY A 74 -7.57 -0.88 -8.23
N ALA A 75 -8.45 -1.01 -9.23
CA ALA A 75 -8.25 -0.46 -10.58
C ALA A 75 -8.81 0.96 -10.76
N GLY A 76 -8.37 1.67 -11.81
CA GLY A 76 -8.79 3.04 -12.14
C GLY A 76 -8.54 4.08 -11.04
N VAL A 77 -9.47 5.03 -10.89
CA VAL A 77 -9.39 6.15 -9.93
C VAL A 77 -10.67 6.24 -9.08
N PRO A 78 -10.61 6.88 -7.89
CA PRO A 78 -11.79 7.19 -7.10
C PRO A 78 -12.84 7.98 -7.87
N HIS A 79 -14.12 7.80 -7.53
CA HIS A 79 -15.23 8.55 -8.15
C HIS A 79 -15.13 10.08 -7.94
N ASP A 80 -14.50 10.52 -6.87
CA ASP A 80 -14.32 11.94 -6.55
C ASP A 80 -13.00 12.52 -7.10
N ALA A 81 -12.33 11.80 -8.01
CA ALA A 81 -11.19 12.29 -8.74
C ALA A 81 -11.63 13.08 -10.00
N PRO A 82 -10.99 14.21 -10.33
CA PRO A 82 -11.15 14.85 -11.64
C PRO A 82 -10.91 13.83 -12.76
N ALA A 83 -11.78 13.81 -13.76
CA ALA A 83 -11.78 12.82 -14.85
C ALA A 83 -12.12 11.36 -14.46
N ALA A 84 -12.84 11.15 -13.34
CA ALA A 84 -13.51 9.88 -13.04
C ALA A 84 -14.67 9.63 -14.03
N GLY A 85 -14.35 9.32 -15.28
CA GLY A 85 -15.34 9.07 -16.33
C GLY A 85 -14.74 8.23 -17.44
N GLY A 86 -15.04 6.93 -17.46
CA GLY A 86 -14.73 6.05 -18.59
C GLY A 86 -14.13 4.68 -18.25
N GLY A 87 -13.89 4.33 -16.99
CA GLY A 87 -13.26 3.06 -16.61
C GLY A 87 -13.69 2.51 -15.23
N SER A 88 -13.07 1.40 -14.82
CA SER A 88 -13.31 0.76 -13.52
C SER A 88 -13.04 1.73 -12.37
N LEU A 89 -13.93 1.82 -11.38
CA LEU A 89 -13.74 2.70 -10.23
C LEU A 89 -12.85 2.06 -9.16
N PHE A 90 -12.04 2.89 -8.51
CA PHE A 90 -11.28 2.51 -7.33
C PHE A 90 -12.15 2.68 -6.07
N GLY A 91 -12.11 1.70 -5.17
CA GLY A 91 -12.87 1.75 -3.92
C GLY A 91 -12.43 0.73 -2.89
N LEU A 92 -12.96 0.89 -1.68
CA LEU A 92 -12.80 -0.04 -0.57
C LEU A 92 -14.16 -0.57 -0.15
N THR A 93 -14.22 -1.86 0.13
CA THR A 93 -15.36 -2.52 0.78
C THR A 93 -15.32 -2.29 2.30
N PRO A 94 -16.46 -2.42 3.02
CA PRO A 94 -16.46 -2.32 4.48
C PRO A 94 -15.50 -3.31 5.15
N THR A 95 -15.44 -4.55 4.67
CA THR A 95 -14.53 -5.59 5.17
C THR A 95 -13.06 -5.20 4.99
N GLU A 96 -12.69 -4.60 3.86
CA GLU A 96 -11.31 -4.11 3.65
C GLU A 96 -10.97 -2.96 4.61
N ILE A 97 -11.92 -2.07 4.90
CA ILE A 97 -11.72 -0.98 5.87
C ILE A 97 -11.50 -1.55 7.28
N GLU A 98 -12.28 -2.54 7.70
CA GLU A 98 -12.10 -3.25 8.97
C GLU A 98 -10.72 -3.92 9.04
N GLN A 99 -10.35 -4.66 7.98
CA GLN A 99 -9.04 -5.31 7.88
C GLN A 99 -7.89 -4.31 7.98
N ILE A 100 -7.98 -3.16 7.32
CA ILE A 100 -6.97 -2.10 7.44
C ILE A 100 -6.89 -1.58 8.87
N ASN A 101 -8.02 -1.35 9.53
CA ASN A 101 -8.04 -0.78 10.88
C ASN A 101 -7.46 -1.70 11.96
N MET A 102 -7.36 -3.01 11.71
CA MET A 102 -6.70 -3.95 12.62
C MET A 102 -5.18 -3.75 12.76
N HIS A 103 -4.56 -2.99 11.86
CA HIS A 103 -3.10 -2.86 11.80
C HIS A 103 -2.59 -1.53 12.37
N LYS A 104 -1.32 -1.47 12.78
CA LYS A 104 -0.70 -0.24 13.32
C LYS A 104 -0.26 0.71 12.21
N LEU A 105 0.35 0.18 11.15
CA LEU A 105 0.86 0.92 10.00
C LEU A 105 0.35 0.31 8.69
N ILE A 106 0.05 1.15 7.70
CA ILE A 106 -0.23 0.68 6.34
C ILE A 106 0.86 1.09 5.35
N LEU A 107 1.15 0.18 4.42
CA LEU A 107 2.01 0.41 3.25
C LEU A 107 1.14 0.30 2.02
N VAL A 108 1.11 1.30 1.16
CA VAL A 108 0.29 1.26 -0.06
C VAL A 108 1.19 1.28 -1.28
N HIS A 109 1.18 0.19 -2.05
CA HIS A 109 1.91 0.13 -3.31
C HIS A 109 1.05 0.63 -4.48
N LEU A 110 1.52 1.68 -5.16
CA LEU A 110 0.82 2.40 -6.22
C LEU A 110 1.66 2.45 -7.50
N GLY A 111 0.99 2.71 -8.63
CA GLY A 111 1.62 2.77 -9.94
C GLY A 111 2.33 4.08 -10.25
N GLY A 112 2.68 4.29 -11.51
CA GLY A 112 3.45 5.45 -12.00
C GLY A 112 2.62 6.61 -12.55
N VAL A 113 1.31 6.65 -12.32
CA VAL A 113 0.48 7.78 -12.75
C VAL A 113 0.22 8.67 -11.54
N LYS A 114 0.87 9.85 -11.49
CA LYS A 114 0.76 10.81 -10.38
C LYS A 114 -0.67 11.01 -9.89
N HIS A 115 -1.58 11.28 -10.80
CA HIS A 115 -3.01 11.45 -10.49
C HIS A 115 -3.62 10.22 -9.80
N HIS A 116 -3.29 9.00 -10.25
CA HIS A 116 -3.79 7.79 -9.61
C HIS A 116 -3.19 7.61 -8.21
N ILE A 117 -1.92 7.92 -8.03
CA ILE A 117 -1.23 7.78 -6.74
C ILE A 117 -1.93 8.64 -5.68
N VAL A 118 -2.05 9.93 -5.94
CA VAL A 118 -2.54 10.90 -4.94
C VAL A 118 -4.01 10.66 -4.60
N TYR A 119 -4.87 10.42 -5.59
CA TYR A 119 -6.29 10.22 -5.35
C TYR A 119 -6.61 8.87 -4.69
N LYS A 120 -5.92 7.78 -5.05
CA LYS A 120 -6.10 6.49 -4.36
C LYS A 120 -5.68 6.55 -2.90
N ALA A 121 -4.52 7.16 -2.63
CA ALA A 121 -4.06 7.37 -1.26
C ALA A 121 -5.08 8.18 -0.45
N ARG A 122 -5.63 9.25 -1.05
CA ARG A 122 -6.71 10.04 -0.42
C ARG A 122 -7.93 9.21 -0.10
N LEU A 123 -8.44 8.39 -1.04
CA LEU A 123 -9.62 7.57 -0.79
C LEU A 123 -9.36 6.58 0.35
N ILE A 124 -8.21 5.89 0.35
CA ILE A 124 -7.86 4.97 1.45
C ILE A 124 -7.87 5.71 2.79
N LEU A 125 -7.09 6.79 2.91
CA LEU A 125 -6.90 7.53 4.17
C LEU A 125 -8.13 8.33 4.62
N ARG A 126 -9.12 8.54 3.75
CA ARG A 126 -10.42 9.08 4.15
C ARG A 126 -11.21 8.09 5.01
N HIS A 127 -11.04 6.79 4.75
CA HIS A 127 -11.79 5.75 5.45
C HIS A 127 -11.05 5.17 6.66
N VAL A 128 -9.73 5.32 6.74
CA VAL A 128 -8.90 4.72 7.79
C VAL A 128 -8.07 5.76 8.53
N GLU A 129 -7.99 5.65 9.84
CA GLU A 129 -7.21 6.53 10.72
C GLU A 129 -5.90 5.85 11.11
N LYS A 130 -5.01 5.70 10.12
CA LYS A 130 -3.72 5.01 10.28
C LYS A 130 -2.58 5.83 9.68
N PRO A 131 -1.37 5.75 10.26
CA PRO A 131 -0.17 6.22 9.58
C PRO A 131 0.07 5.36 8.34
N CYS A 132 0.57 6.00 7.28
CA CYS A 132 0.70 5.39 5.97
C CYS A 132 2.05 5.69 5.32
N VAL A 133 2.69 4.66 4.78
CA VAL A 133 3.85 4.79 3.90
C VAL A 133 3.40 4.53 2.46
N ILE A 134 3.61 5.51 1.58
CA ILE A 134 3.33 5.36 0.15
C ILE A 134 4.55 4.78 -0.55
N ILE A 135 4.36 3.71 -1.31
CA ILE A 135 5.38 3.13 -2.18
C ILE A 135 4.89 3.24 -3.62
N CYS A 136 5.66 3.86 -4.52
CA CYS A 136 5.18 4.12 -5.88
C CYS A 136 6.28 4.20 -6.94
N GLU A 137 5.90 4.09 -8.22
CA GLU A 137 6.85 4.17 -9.34
C GLU A 137 7.26 5.62 -9.60
N TYR A 138 6.28 6.53 -9.64
CA TYR A 138 6.48 7.94 -10.03
C TYR A 138 6.90 8.81 -8.84
N PRO A 139 7.85 9.74 -9.00
CA PRO A 139 8.26 10.65 -7.93
C PRO A 139 7.11 11.58 -7.52
N VAL A 140 6.74 11.53 -6.24
CA VAL A 140 5.77 12.43 -5.60
C VAL A 140 6.33 12.88 -4.26
N ASP A 141 5.91 14.05 -3.80
CA ASP A 141 6.29 14.64 -2.51
C ASP A 141 5.07 14.83 -1.60
N PHE A 142 5.28 15.36 -0.39
CA PHE A 142 4.19 15.58 0.57
C PHE A 142 3.22 16.67 0.10
N GLU A 143 3.73 17.68 -0.60
CA GLU A 143 2.99 18.79 -1.16
C GLU A 143 1.96 18.31 -2.20
N ASP A 144 2.31 17.32 -3.02
CA ASP A 144 1.41 16.70 -3.98
C ASP A 144 0.16 16.08 -3.32
N PHE A 145 0.33 15.50 -2.13
CA PHE A 145 -0.76 14.94 -1.34
C PHE A 145 -1.53 16.02 -0.59
N ALA A 146 -0.82 16.97 0.04
CA ALA A 146 -1.43 18.08 0.79
C ALA A 146 -2.33 18.95 -0.10
N LYS A 147 -1.94 19.24 -1.34
CA LYS A 147 -2.74 20.02 -2.31
C LYS A 147 -4.14 19.45 -2.55
N ILE A 148 -4.34 18.15 -2.35
CA ILE A 148 -5.65 17.49 -2.54
C ILE A 148 -6.33 17.12 -1.21
N GLY A 149 -5.84 17.66 -0.09
CA GLY A 149 -6.41 17.50 1.24
C GLY A 149 -5.94 16.26 2.00
N VAL A 150 -4.85 15.61 1.62
CA VAL A 150 -4.32 14.47 2.40
C VAL A 150 -3.40 14.99 3.49
N LYS A 151 -3.62 14.57 4.74
CA LYS A 151 -2.70 14.87 5.85
C LYS A 151 -1.36 14.20 5.61
N THR A 152 -0.27 14.92 5.84
CA THR A 152 1.08 14.39 5.76
C THR A 152 1.92 14.88 6.94
N LYS A 153 2.99 14.14 7.25
CA LYS A 153 3.91 14.46 8.35
C LYS A 153 4.66 15.79 8.18
N ALA A 154 4.95 16.19 6.94
CA ALA A 154 5.75 17.39 6.67
C ALA A 154 4.91 18.59 6.22
N VAL A 155 3.74 18.34 5.61
CA VAL A 155 2.88 19.39 5.03
C VAL A 155 1.43 19.11 5.40
N MET A 156 0.87 19.94 6.28
CA MET A 156 -0.55 19.88 6.64
C MET A 156 -1.37 20.64 5.58
N PRO A 157 -2.44 20.04 5.02
CA PRO A 157 -3.34 20.74 4.11
C PRO A 157 -4.21 21.77 4.82
N ASP A 158 -4.56 22.86 4.14
CA ASP A 158 -5.50 23.88 4.65
C ASP A 158 -6.90 23.30 4.92
N GLU A 159 -7.36 22.41 4.02
CA GLU A 159 -8.61 21.67 4.16
C GLU A 159 -8.34 20.15 4.22
N PRO A 160 -8.13 19.57 5.41
CA PRO A 160 -7.93 18.14 5.57
C PRO A 160 -9.16 17.31 5.15
N LYS A 161 -8.97 16.37 4.23
CA LYS A 161 -9.97 15.44 3.67
C LYS A 161 -9.73 13.99 4.06
N THR A 162 -8.69 13.71 4.85
CA THR A 162 -8.33 12.36 5.32
C THR A 162 -8.34 12.26 6.84
N LYS A 163 -8.66 11.07 7.35
CA LYS A 163 -8.54 10.74 8.77
C LYS A 163 -7.09 10.39 9.09
N GLY A 164 -6.54 9.43 8.36
CA GLY A 164 -5.14 9.02 8.42
C GLY A 164 -4.17 10.00 7.76
N GLU A 165 -2.89 9.67 7.86
CA GLU A 165 -1.77 10.55 7.55
C GLU A 165 -0.66 9.81 6.82
N ILE A 166 -0.06 10.43 5.79
CA ILE A 166 1.14 9.92 5.14
C ILE A 166 2.36 10.33 5.96
N VAL A 167 3.09 9.34 6.47
CA VAL A 167 4.27 9.54 7.32
C VAL A 167 5.59 9.41 6.56
N ASP A 168 5.58 8.71 5.42
CA ASP A 168 6.75 8.60 4.54
C ASP A 168 6.34 8.21 3.10
N ILE A 169 7.22 8.48 2.14
CA ILE A 169 7.03 8.22 0.70
C ILE A 169 8.30 7.57 0.15
N ILE A 170 8.14 6.51 -0.64
CA ILE A 170 9.21 5.77 -1.30
C ILE A 170 8.86 5.68 -2.79
N SER A 171 9.57 6.46 -3.61
CA SER A 171 9.39 6.45 -5.07
C SER A 171 10.43 5.57 -5.77
N GLY A 172 10.17 5.22 -7.04
CA GLY A 172 11.05 4.40 -7.87
C GLY A 172 10.92 2.89 -7.65
N VAL A 173 9.81 2.43 -7.07
CA VAL A 173 9.50 1.00 -6.95
C VAL A 173 8.51 0.62 -8.04
N ILE A 174 8.97 -0.15 -9.04
CA ILE A 174 8.26 -0.38 -10.31
C ILE A 174 7.41 -1.66 -10.24
N ARG A 175 6.13 -1.59 -10.66
CA ARG A 175 5.27 -2.78 -10.77
C ARG A 175 5.77 -3.71 -11.86
N GLY A 176 5.72 -5.01 -11.57
CA GLY A 176 6.16 -6.04 -12.51
C GLY A 176 7.67 -6.27 -12.53
N GLU A 177 8.46 -5.40 -11.90
CA GLU A 177 9.91 -5.52 -11.81
C GLU A 177 10.34 -5.98 -10.41
N THR A 178 11.53 -6.57 -10.32
CA THR A 178 12.13 -6.88 -9.00
C THR A 178 12.62 -5.58 -8.37
N SER A 179 12.28 -5.38 -7.09
CA SER A 179 12.77 -4.23 -6.33
C SER A 179 14.27 -4.36 -6.10
N PRO A 180 15.07 -3.31 -6.39
CA PRO A 180 16.47 -3.28 -6.00
C PRO A 180 16.62 -3.42 -4.48
N GLN A 181 17.71 -4.04 -4.03
CA GLN A 181 17.97 -4.25 -2.59
C GLN A 181 17.95 -2.93 -1.81
N GLU A 182 18.53 -1.86 -2.37
CA GLU A 182 18.51 -0.52 -1.76
C GLU A 182 17.09 -0.02 -1.47
N LYS A 183 16.11 -0.33 -2.35
CA LYS A 183 14.71 0.03 -2.13
C LYS A 183 14.05 -0.82 -1.05
N LEU A 184 14.38 -2.10 -0.96
CA LEU A 184 13.90 -2.96 0.12
C LEU A 184 14.44 -2.47 1.48
N ASP A 185 15.72 -2.10 1.53
CA ASP A 185 16.36 -1.54 2.73
C ASP A 185 15.76 -0.19 3.13
N GLU A 186 15.48 0.68 2.14
CA GLU A 186 14.77 1.94 2.34
C GLU A 186 13.38 1.71 2.97
N ILE A 187 12.62 0.74 2.44
CA ILE A 187 11.31 0.36 2.97
C ILE A 187 11.43 -0.14 4.41
N ILE A 188 12.33 -1.07 4.70
CA ILE A 188 12.53 -1.61 6.06
C ILE A 188 12.85 -0.49 7.04
N ARG A 189 13.77 0.40 6.68
CA ARG A 189 14.19 1.53 7.53
C ARG A 189 13.03 2.46 7.84
N LYS A 190 12.27 2.88 6.82
CA LYS A 190 11.14 3.82 6.99
C LYS A 190 9.98 3.19 7.76
N VAL A 191 9.72 1.89 7.54
CA VAL A 191 8.70 1.15 8.31
C VAL A 191 9.08 1.05 9.78
N ARG A 192 10.35 0.74 10.11
CA ARG A 192 10.80 0.70 11.51
C ARG A 192 10.62 2.04 12.21
N LEU A 193 11.06 3.13 11.56
CA LEU A 193 10.88 4.48 12.08
C LEU A 193 9.40 4.82 12.27
N ALA A 194 8.54 4.47 11.32
CA ALA A 194 7.09 4.70 11.41
C ALA A 194 6.41 3.87 12.52
N LEU A 195 6.96 2.71 12.88
CA LEU A 195 6.52 1.90 14.02
C LEU A 195 7.10 2.36 15.37
N GLY A 196 7.93 3.41 15.39
CA GLY A 196 8.58 3.92 16.60
C GLY A 196 9.87 3.19 16.99
N GLY A 197 10.42 2.35 16.11
CA GLY A 197 11.75 1.77 16.28
C GLY A 197 12.81 2.77 15.82
N ALA A 198 13.53 3.37 16.77
CA ALA A 198 14.74 4.16 16.54
C ALA A 198 15.98 3.27 16.55
#